data_AF-A0A963Q4J8-F1
#
_entry.id   AF-A0A963Q4J8-F1
#
_cell.length_a   1.000
_cell.length_b   1.000
_cell.length_c   1.000
_cell.angle_alpha   90.00
_cell.angle_beta   90.00
_cell.angle_gamma   90.00
#
_symmetry.space_group_name_H-M   'P 1'
#
loop_
_entity.id
_entity.type
_entity.pdbx_description
1 polymer ?
#
loop_
_entity_poly.entity_id
_entity_poly.type
_entity_poly.pdbx_seq_one_letter_code
_entity_poly.pdbx_strand_id
1 'polypeptide(L)'
;SRLDSRTNVATVALSFNMPLFSGYAIQNRIKEALALEDKARTDLEAARRTVSQATRAAYFGVLSGQGQAKALEAAEASSLSALDANKLGYQVGVRINIDVLNAQSQLYQTKRDLARARYDVLVGGLRLRQANGSLTAQDLLPINAILVK
;
A
#
# COMPACT_ATOMS: atom_id res chain seq x y z
N SER A 1 -57.89 -72.66 12.56
CA SER A 1 -57.49 -71.82 11.41
C SER A 1 -56.71 -70.63 11.94
N ARG A 2 -55.50 -70.40 11.42
CA ARG A 2 -54.61 -69.29 11.79
C ARG A 2 -54.98 -68.05 11.00
N LEU A 3 -54.93 -66.87 11.62
CA LEU A 3 -54.89 -65.59 10.93
C LEU A 3 -53.84 -64.71 11.61
N ASP A 4 -52.62 -64.75 11.08
CA ASP A 4 -51.59 -63.74 11.31
C ASP A 4 -51.99 -62.46 10.58
N SER A 5 -52.43 -61.43 11.30
CA SER A 5 -52.66 -60.10 10.73
C SER A 5 -51.36 -59.31 10.73
N ARG A 6 -50.68 -59.27 9.59
CA ARG A 6 -49.64 -58.27 9.31
C ARG A 6 -50.27 -57.09 8.57
N THR A 7 -50.48 -55.99 9.28
CA THR A 7 -50.89 -54.73 8.67
C THR A 7 -49.63 -53.95 8.29
N ASN A 8 -49.35 -53.84 6.99
CA ASN A 8 -48.28 -53.01 6.46
C ASN A 8 -48.92 -51.76 5.85
N VAL A 9 -48.76 -50.61 6.51
CA VAL A 9 -49.33 -49.33 6.05
C VAL A 9 -48.19 -48.48 5.51
N ALA A 10 -48.23 -48.21 4.21
CA ALA A 10 -47.34 -47.25 3.56
C ALA A 10 -48.17 -46.00 3.22
N THR A 11 -47.77 -44.85 3.75
CA THR A 11 -48.41 -43.56 3.49
C THR A 11 -47.45 -42.66 2.73
N VAL A 12 -47.90 -42.15 1.58
CA VAL A 12 -47.20 -41.10 0.83
C VAL A 12 -48.07 -39.85 0.91
N ALA A 13 -47.55 -38.78 1.51
CA ALA A 13 -48.24 -37.51 1.64
C ALA A 13 -47.46 -36.41 0.91
N LEU A 14 -48.18 -35.60 0.13
CA LEU A 14 -47.68 -34.36 -0.46
C LEU A 14 -48.34 -33.20 0.27
N SER A 15 -47.53 -32.32 0.86
CA SER A 15 -48.00 -31.11 1.53
C SER A 15 -47.63 -29.89 0.71
N PHE A 16 -48.63 -29.08 0.36
CA PHE A 16 -48.47 -27.81 -0.34
C PHE A 16 -48.95 -26.68 0.58
N ASN A 17 -48.10 -25.67 0.79
CA ASN A 17 -48.41 -24.50 1.59
C ASN A 17 -48.27 -23.23 0.75
N MET A 18 -49.38 -22.53 0.51
CA MET A 18 -49.42 -21.26 -0.21
C MET A 18 -50.06 -20.19 0.69
N PRO A 19 -49.26 -19.34 1.34
CA PRO A 19 -49.80 -18.25 2.16
C PRO A 19 -50.48 -17.21 1.25
N LEU A 20 -51.78 -16.99 1.46
CA LEU A 20 -52.57 -16.00 0.70
C LEU A 20 -52.29 -14.55 1.14
N PHE A 21 -51.96 -14.32 2.41
CA PHE A 21 -51.56 -13.02 2.93
C PHE A 21 -50.65 -13.20 4.15
N SER A 22 -49.43 -12.65 4.10
CA SER A 22 -48.41 -12.79 5.14
C SER A 22 -48.13 -11.47 5.87
N GLY A 23 -49.09 -10.53 5.93
CA GLY A 23 -48.89 -9.22 6.57
C GLY A 23 -47.73 -8.41 5.99
N TYR A 24 -47.52 -8.48 4.67
CA TYR A 24 -46.39 -7.86 3.94
C TYR A 24 -44.99 -8.41 4.27
N ALA A 25 -44.84 -9.44 5.10
CA ALA A 25 -43.53 -10.00 5.49
C ALA A 25 -42.67 -10.41 4.28
N ILE A 26 -43.26 -11.06 3.26
CA ILE A 26 -42.55 -11.44 2.03
C ILE A 26 -42.06 -10.19 1.28
N GLN A 27 -42.90 -9.17 1.15
CA GLN A 27 -42.53 -7.93 0.46
C GLN A 27 -41.42 -7.18 1.20
N ASN A 28 -41.49 -7.09 2.54
CA ASN A 28 -40.46 -6.47 3.35
C ASN A 28 -39.13 -7.21 3.26
N ARG A 29 -39.15 -8.56 3.26
CA ARG A 29 -37.95 -9.38 3.07
C ARG A 29 -37.31 -9.17 1.70
N ILE A 30 -38.12 -9.01 0.65
CA ILE A 30 -37.61 -8.66 -0.70
C ILE A 30 -36.98 -7.27 -0.68
N LYS A 31 -37.63 -6.27 -0.07
CA LYS A 31 -37.08 -4.91 0.07
C LYS A 31 -35.76 -4.90 0.83
N GLU A 32 -35.67 -5.67 1.92
CA GLU A 32 -34.43 -5.82 2.70
C GLU A 32 -33.32 -6.47 1.86
N ALA A 33 -33.63 -7.55 1.13
CA ALA A 33 -32.65 -8.21 0.26
C ALA A 33 -32.12 -7.28 -0.84
N LEU A 34 -33.00 -6.49 -1.47
CA LEU A 34 -32.61 -5.49 -2.46
C LEU A 34 -31.75 -4.37 -1.84
N ALA A 35 -32.11 -3.88 -0.65
CA ALA A 35 -31.32 -2.89 0.06
C ALA A 35 -29.93 -3.42 0.46
N LEU A 36 -29.82 -4.71 0.82
CA LEU A 36 -28.54 -5.37 1.10
C LEU A 36 -27.70 -5.55 -0.17
N GLU A 37 -28.33 -5.86 -1.31
CA GLU A 37 -27.65 -5.91 -2.61
C GLU A 37 -27.09 -4.54 -3.02
N ASP A 38 -27.91 -3.48 -2.92
CA ASP A 38 -27.50 -2.10 -3.22
C ASP A 38 -26.37 -1.63 -2.30
N LYS A 39 -26.44 -2.00 -1.01
CA LYS A 39 -25.36 -1.77 -0.06
C LYS A 39 -24.08 -2.47 -0.50
N ALA A 40 -24.13 -3.77 -0.80
CA ALA A 40 -22.96 -4.54 -1.24
C ALA A 40 -22.33 -3.96 -2.52
N ARG A 41 -23.15 -3.49 -3.46
CA ARG A 41 -22.68 -2.79 -4.67
C ARG A 41 -21.96 -1.49 -4.32
N THR A 42 -22.54 -0.68 -3.43
CA THR A 42 -21.96 0.59 -2.99
C THR A 42 -20.65 0.38 -2.23
N ASP A 43 -20.59 -0.63 -1.36
CA ASP A 43 -19.39 -1.01 -0.62
C ASP A 43 -18.27 -1.46 -1.58
N LEU A 44 -18.60 -2.22 -2.62
CA LEU A 44 -17.65 -2.59 -3.68
C LEU A 44 -17.12 -1.37 -4.44
N GLU A 45 -17.99 -0.44 -4.82
CA GLU A 45 -17.57 0.81 -5.48
C GLU A 45 -16.67 1.66 -4.58
N ALA A 46 -17.00 1.76 -3.29
CA ALA A 46 -16.18 2.46 -2.30
C ALA A 46 -14.79 1.81 -2.19
N ALA A 47 -14.73 0.48 -2.04
CA ALA A 47 -13.47 -0.26 -1.98
C ALA A 47 -12.61 -0.04 -3.23
N ARG A 48 -13.20 -0.09 -4.43
CA ARG A 48 -12.51 0.19 -5.70
C ARG A 48 -11.93 1.61 -5.73
N ARG A 49 -12.70 2.61 -5.30
CA ARG A 49 -12.24 4.01 -5.24
C ARG A 49 -11.11 4.17 -4.25
N THR A 50 -11.20 3.56 -3.07
CA THR A 50 -10.15 3.58 -2.05
C THR A 50 -8.84 2.99 -2.58
N VAL A 51 -8.88 1.82 -3.23
CA VAL A 51 -7.69 1.19 -3.82
C VAL A 51 -7.09 2.07 -4.92
N SER A 52 -7.93 2.66 -5.80
CA SER A 52 -7.46 3.56 -6.85
C SER A 52 -6.78 4.80 -6.28
N GLN A 53 -7.36 5.41 -5.24
CA GLN A 53 -6.78 6.58 -4.57
C GLN A 53 -5.47 6.23 -3.86
N ALA A 54 -5.42 5.12 -3.12
CA ALA A 54 -4.23 4.67 -2.43
C ALA A 54 -3.08 4.37 -3.42
N THR A 55 -3.39 3.72 -4.54
CA THR A 55 -2.41 3.43 -5.60
C THR A 55 -1.86 4.72 -6.23
N ARG A 56 -2.71 5.69 -6.54
CA ARG A 56 -2.28 6.99 -7.06
C ARG A 56 -1.42 7.75 -6.06
N ALA A 57 -1.81 7.77 -4.79
CA ALA A 57 -1.03 8.41 -3.74
C ALA A 57 0.35 7.76 -3.59
N ALA A 58 0.42 6.42 -3.59
CA ALA A 58 1.70 5.69 -3.56
C ALA A 58 2.57 5.99 -4.79
N TYR A 59 1.97 6.03 -5.98
CA TYR A 59 2.67 6.35 -7.22
C TYR A 59 3.29 7.75 -7.19
N PHE A 60 2.52 8.77 -6.83
CA PHE A 60 3.03 10.14 -6.70
C PHE A 60 4.05 10.27 -5.57
N GLY A 61 3.90 9.50 -4.48
CA GLY A 61 4.90 9.42 -3.42
C GLY A 61 6.26 8.92 -3.92
N VAL A 62 6.27 7.84 -4.72
CA VAL A 62 7.50 7.31 -5.33
C VAL A 62 8.11 8.30 -6.31
N LEU A 63 7.28 8.90 -7.19
CA LEU A 63 7.75 9.87 -8.18
C LEU A 63 8.39 11.10 -7.51
N SER A 64 7.75 11.62 -6.47
CA SER A 64 8.27 12.73 -5.67
C SER A 64 9.59 12.35 -4.98
N GLY A 65 9.64 11.17 -4.36
CA GLY A 65 10.85 10.67 -3.72
C GLY A 65 12.03 10.51 -4.70
N GLN A 66 11.77 10.03 -5.92
CA GLN A 66 12.79 9.95 -6.98
C GLN A 66 13.32 11.34 -7.36
N GLY A 67 12.43 12.33 -7.48
CA GLY A 67 12.82 13.71 -7.70
C GLY A 67 13.69 14.27 -6.56
N GLN A 68 13.33 13.98 -5.31
CA GLN A 68 14.10 14.38 -4.12
C GLN A 68 15.48 13.73 -4.08
N ALA A 69 15.57 12.42 -4.37
CA ALA A 69 16.85 11.72 -4.45
C ALA A 69 17.75 12.34 -5.53
N LYS A 70 17.21 12.62 -6.71
CA LYS A 70 17.96 13.27 -7.80
C LYS A 70 18.44 14.68 -7.42
N ALA A 71 17.62 15.45 -6.70
CA ALA A 71 18.02 16.76 -6.20
C ALA A 71 19.17 16.65 -5.17
N LEU A 72 19.12 15.64 -4.30
CA LEU A 72 20.18 15.38 -3.32
C LEU A 72 21.48 14.87 -3.97
N GLU A 73 21.41 14.13 -5.08
CA GLU A 73 22.59 13.76 -5.89
C GLU A 73 23.27 15.01 -6.45
N ALA A 74 22.49 15.96 -6.98
CA ALA A 74 23.04 17.24 -7.44
C ALA A 74 23.62 18.06 -6.27
N ALA A 75 22.95 18.07 -5.12
CA ALA A 75 23.44 18.74 -3.92
C ALA A 75 24.74 18.10 -3.37
N GLU A 76 24.90 16.78 -3.48
CA GLU A 76 26.12 16.07 -3.09
C GLU A 76 27.30 16.52 -3.96
N ALA A 77 27.11 16.54 -5.28
CA ALA A 77 28.12 17.03 -6.23
C ALA A 77 28.51 18.50 -5.95
N SER A 78 27.51 19.34 -5.64
CA SER A 78 27.74 20.74 -5.27
C SER A 78 28.51 20.86 -3.94
N SER A 79 28.13 20.09 -2.92
CA SER A 79 28.79 20.09 -1.61
C SER A 79 30.24 19.59 -1.71
N LEU A 80 30.51 18.63 -2.60
CA LEU A 80 31.87 18.13 -2.87
C LEU A 80 32.72 19.21 -3.52
N SER A 81 32.20 19.88 -4.56
CA SER A 81 32.89 21.00 -5.21
C SER A 81 33.19 22.13 -4.22
N ALA A 82 32.25 22.45 -3.32
CA ALA A 82 32.45 23.41 -2.26
C ALA A 82 33.55 22.98 -1.27
N LEU A 83 33.61 21.70 -0.88
CA LEU A 83 34.68 21.18 -0.03
C LEU A 83 36.04 21.31 -0.71
N ASP A 84 36.14 20.96 -2.00
CA ASP A 84 37.40 21.03 -2.74
C ASP A 84 37.87 22.49 -2.91
N ALA A 85 36.95 23.42 -3.19
CA ALA A 85 37.25 24.85 -3.23
C ALA A 85 37.73 25.40 -1.88
N ASN A 86 37.12 24.98 -0.77
CA ASN A 86 37.56 25.41 0.56
C ASN A 86 38.93 24.81 0.94
N LYS A 87 39.19 23.55 0.58
CA LYS A 87 40.51 22.93 0.76
C LYS A 87 41.60 23.66 -0.02
N LEU A 88 41.34 23.98 -1.29
CA LEU A 88 42.27 24.75 -2.11
C LEU A 88 42.49 26.15 -1.51
N GLY A 89 41.40 26.83 -1.13
CA GLY A 89 41.46 28.13 -0.47
C GLY A 89 42.28 28.10 0.83
N TYR A 90 42.19 27.01 1.59
CA TYR A 90 42.97 26.82 2.81
C TYR A 90 44.45 26.61 2.51
N GLN A 91 44.78 25.82 1.47
CA GLN A 91 46.16 25.58 1.03
C GLN A 91 46.85 26.86 0.52
N VAL A 92 46.12 27.76 -0.14
CA VAL A 92 46.66 29.04 -0.64
C VAL A 92 46.47 30.20 0.34
N GLY A 93 45.94 29.95 1.55
CA GLY A 93 45.84 30.92 2.65
C GLY A 93 44.67 31.91 2.58
N VAL A 94 43.69 31.70 1.69
CA VAL A 94 42.49 32.57 1.56
C VAL A 94 41.26 32.01 2.29
N ARG A 95 41.36 30.81 2.87
CA ARG A 95 40.33 30.19 3.74
C ARG A 95 40.98 29.68 5.02
N ILE A 96 40.17 29.48 6.05
CA ILE A 96 40.61 28.96 7.36
C ILE A 96 40.07 27.55 7.60
N ASN A 97 40.65 26.84 8.57
CA ASN A 97 40.31 25.43 8.85
C ASN A 97 38.80 25.22 9.13
N ILE A 98 38.15 26.17 9.83
CA ILE A 98 36.71 26.09 10.09
C ILE A 98 35.87 26.10 8.81
N ASP A 99 36.31 26.76 7.73
CA ASP A 99 35.61 26.73 6.43
C ASP A 99 35.65 25.32 5.82
N VAL A 100 36.80 24.65 5.90
CA VAL A 100 36.98 23.28 5.42
C VAL A 100 36.14 22.31 6.25
N LEU A 101 36.16 22.45 7.58
CA LEU A 101 35.36 21.61 8.49
C LEU A 101 33.86 21.79 8.25
N ASN A 102 33.40 23.03 8.05
CA ASN A 102 32.00 23.32 7.74
C ASN A 102 31.58 22.72 6.39
N ALA A 103 32.39 22.88 5.35
CA ALA A 103 32.12 22.29 4.04
C ALA A 103 32.11 20.75 4.08
N GLN A 104 33.00 20.15 4.88
CA GLN A 104 33.05 18.71 5.08
C GLN A 104 31.81 18.22 5.83
N SER A 105 31.41 18.90 6.90
CA SER A 105 30.18 18.61 7.64
C SER A 105 28.95 18.66 6.72
N GLN A 106 28.85 19.71 5.89
CA GLN A 106 27.77 19.85 4.91
C GLN A 106 27.74 18.70 3.90
N LEU A 107 28.90 18.28 3.37
CA LEU A 107 28.96 17.13 2.46
C LEU A 107 28.44 15.85 3.11
N TYR A 108 28.84 15.56 4.36
CA TYR A 108 28.37 14.37 5.07
C TYR A 108 26.88 14.43 5.40
N GLN A 109 26.36 15.61 5.72
CA GLN A 109 24.92 15.84 5.88
C GLN A 109 24.17 15.53 4.58
N THR A 110 24.61 16.09 3.45
CA THR A 110 23.99 15.84 2.14
C THR A 110 24.05 14.36 1.75
N LYS A 111 25.17 13.68 1.99
CA LYS A 111 25.32 12.22 1.74
C LYS A 111 24.34 11.38 2.55
N ARG A 112 24.20 11.67 3.84
CA ARG A 112 23.25 10.98 4.72
C ARG A 112 21.81 11.21 4.24
N ASP A 113 21.48 12.45 3.90
CA ASP A 113 20.13 12.80 3.44
C ASP A 113 19.82 12.13 2.09
N LEU A 114 20.79 12.03 1.17
CA LEU A 114 20.68 11.25 -0.07
C LEU A 114 20.47 9.75 0.19
N ALA A 115 21.23 9.15 1.10
CA ALA A 115 21.09 7.75 1.45
C ALA A 115 19.68 7.45 1.99
N ARG A 116 19.16 8.34 2.85
CA ARG A 116 17.78 8.27 3.36
C ARG A 116 16.75 8.39 2.23
N ALA A 117 16.90 9.37 1.34
CA ALA A 117 15.97 9.56 0.23
C ALA A 117 15.93 8.34 -0.71
N ARG A 118 17.08 7.72 -1.00
CA ARG A 118 17.16 6.48 -1.78
C ARG A 118 16.43 5.33 -1.08
N TYR A 119 16.58 5.20 0.24
CA TYR A 119 15.83 4.21 1.01
C TYR A 119 14.31 4.47 0.97
N ASP A 120 13.89 5.72 1.14
CA ASP A 120 12.47 6.10 1.11
C ASP A 120 11.83 5.80 -0.25
N VAL A 121 12.57 5.97 -1.37
CA VAL A 121 12.11 5.58 -2.72
C VAL A 121 11.89 4.07 -2.82
N LEU A 122 12.80 3.26 -2.27
CA LEU A 122 12.67 1.80 -2.31
C LEU A 122 11.46 1.33 -1.50
N VAL A 123 11.30 1.83 -0.28
CA VAL A 123 10.13 1.53 0.57
C VAL A 123 8.84 2.03 -0.09
N GLY A 124 8.86 3.21 -0.69
CA GLY A 124 7.74 3.75 -1.47
C GLY A 124 7.36 2.82 -2.63
N GLY A 125 8.35 2.26 -3.32
CA GLY A 125 8.15 1.29 -4.40
C GLY A 125 7.43 0.02 -3.91
N LEU A 126 7.79 -0.48 -2.72
CA LEU A 126 7.08 -1.62 -2.12
C LEU A 126 5.65 -1.27 -1.73
N ARG A 127 5.41 -0.08 -1.18
CA ARG A 127 4.06 0.40 -0.85
C ARG A 127 3.18 0.51 -2.10
N LEU A 128 3.75 0.92 -3.24
CA LEU A 128 3.04 0.94 -4.51
C LEU A 128 2.67 -0.48 -4.97
N ARG A 129 3.62 -1.42 -4.88
CA ARG A 129 3.36 -2.85 -5.18
C ARG A 129 2.34 -3.47 -4.24
N GLN A 130 2.30 -3.04 -2.98
CA GLN A 130 1.28 -3.46 -2.03
C GLN A 130 -0.11 -2.91 -2.43
N ALA A 131 -0.18 -1.63 -2.77
CA ALA A 131 -1.43 -0.96 -3.13
C ALA A 131 -2.06 -1.51 -4.42
N ASN A 132 -1.24 -1.93 -5.39
CA ASN A 132 -1.72 -2.54 -6.64
C ASN A 132 -1.82 -4.08 -6.58
N GLY A 133 -1.56 -4.69 -5.42
CA GLY A 133 -1.68 -6.14 -5.20
C GLY A 133 -0.59 -7.01 -5.84
N SER A 134 0.50 -6.43 -6.34
CA SER A 134 1.61 -7.15 -6.98
C SER A 134 2.80 -7.45 -6.07
N LEU A 135 2.74 -7.10 -4.78
CA LEU A 135 3.84 -7.31 -3.83
C LEU A 135 4.10 -8.82 -3.61
N THR A 136 5.31 -9.24 -3.93
CA THR A 136 5.80 -10.61 -3.69
C THR A 136 6.88 -10.63 -2.62
N ALA A 137 7.16 -11.80 -2.03
CA ALA A 137 8.26 -11.96 -1.08
C ALA A 137 9.64 -11.67 -1.70
N GLN A 138 9.78 -11.85 -3.02
CA GLN A 138 11.01 -11.57 -3.76
C GLN A 138 11.29 -10.06 -3.86
N ASP A 139 10.25 -9.23 -3.86
CA ASP A 139 10.39 -7.77 -3.89
C ASP A 139 11.01 -7.21 -2.60
N LEU A 140 11.04 -7.98 -1.50
CA LEU A 140 11.63 -7.57 -0.22
C LEU A 140 13.16 -7.74 -0.15
N LEU A 141 13.72 -8.58 -1.03
CA LEU A 141 15.16 -8.91 -1.04
C LEU A 141 16.08 -7.70 -1.26
N PRO A 142 15.79 -6.77 -2.20
CA PRO A 142 16.65 -5.61 -2.44
C PRO A 142 16.76 -4.68 -1.23
N ILE A 143 15.71 -4.55 -0.41
CA ILE A 143 15.74 -3.74 0.80
C ILE A 143 16.55 -4.42 1.90
N ASN A 144 16.39 -5.74 2.06
CA ASN A 144 17.13 -6.48 3.07
C ASN A 144 18.65 -6.41 2.83
N ALA A 145 19.09 -6.35 1.57
CA ALA A 145 20.50 -6.19 1.21
C ALA A 145 21.12 -4.84 1.63
N ILE A 146 20.29 -3.80 1.81
CA ILE A 146 20.74 -2.46 2.22
C ILE A 146 20.85 -2.36 3.75
N LEU A 147 20.10 -3.19 4.49
CA LEU A 147 20.09 -3.22 5.97
C LEU A 147 21.21 -4.08 6.58
N VAL A 148 21.84 -4.96 5.79
CA VAL A 148 22.88 -5.91 6.26
C VAL A 148 24.31 -5.34 6.11
N LYS A 149 24.45 -4.07 5.70
CA LYS A 149 25.74 -3.36 5.58
C LYS A 149 25.86 -2.25 6.59
#